data_AF-A0A962R2I2-F1
#
_entry.id   AF-A0A962R2I2-F1
#
_cell.length_a   1.000
_cell.length_b   1.000
_cell.length_c   1.000
_cell.angle_alpha   90.00
_cell.angle_beta   90.00
_cell.angle_gamma   90.00
#
_symmetry.space_group_name_H-M   'P 1'
#
loop_
_entity.id
_entity.type
_entity.pdbx_description
1 polymer ?
#
loop_
_entity_poly.entity_id
_entity_poly.type
_entity_poly.pdbx_seq_one_letter_code
_entity_poly.pdbx_strand_id
1 'polypeptide(L)' 'MIDCQILYRVADTLNGRKGAAPETSYVASLYHKGTDAICKKIAEEAAETIMAA' A
#
# COMPACT_ATOMS: atom_id res chain seq x y z
N MET A 1 2.38 7.67 22.56
CA MET A 1 3.17 7.89 21.33
C MET A 1 3.06 6.61 20.53
N ILE A 2 2.64 6.66 19.27
CA ILE A 2 2.56 5.44 18.44
C ILE A 2 3.99 4.95 18.21
N ASP A 3 4.23 3.68 18.50
CA ASP A 3 5.51 3.06 18.24
C ASP A 3 5.69 2.84 16.73
N CYS A 4 6.71 3.47 16.14
CA CYS A 4 7.05 3.33 14.72
C CYS A 4 7.36 1.88 14.32
N GLN A 5 7.66 0.98 15.26
CA GLN A 5 7.85 -0.44 15.01
C GLN A 5 6.70 -1.09 14.23
N ILE A 6 5.46 -0.62 14.42
CA ILE A 6 4.33 -1.17 13.67
C ILE A 6 4.43 -0.85 12.17
N LEU A 7 4.93 0.33 11.81
CA LEU A 7 5.09 0.74 10.41
C LEU A 7 6.22 -0.04 9.74
N TYR A 8 7.30 -0.35 10.47
CA TYR A 8 8.37 -1.22 9.95
C TYR A 8 7.85 -2.63 9.66
N ARG A 9 7.07 -3.23 10.56
CA ARG A 9 6.44 -4.54 10.32
C ARG A 9 5.50 -4.54 9.11
N VAL A 10 4.77 -3.44 8.89
CA VAL A 10 3.96 -3.26 7.68
C VAL A 10 4.86 -3.19 6.45
N ALA A 11 5.93 -2.39 6.47
CA ALA A 11 6.87 -2.28 5.35
C ALA A 11 7.50 -3.63 4.99
N ASP A 12 7.91 -4.43 5.98
CA ASP A 12 8.43 -5.79 5.77
C ASP A 12 7.39 -6.70 5.12
N THR A 13 6.14 -6.63 5.57
CA THR A 13 5.01 -7.38 4.97
C THR A 13 4.77 -6.97 3.52
N LEU A 14 4.83 -5.68 3.20
CA LEU A 14 4.69 -5.18 1.83
C LEU A 14 5.85 -5.67 0.95
N ASN A 15 7.09 -5.57 1.43
CA ASN A 15 8.27 -6.04 0.71
C ASN A 15 8.22 -7.55 0.46
N GLY A 16 7.81 -8.36 1.43
CA GLY A 16 7.64 -9.81 1.26
C GLY A 16 6.58 -10.21 0.22
N ARG A 17 5.70 -9.28 -0.17
CA ARG A 17 4.68 -9.50 -1.21
C ARG A 17 5.11 -8.99 -2.59
N LYS A 18 6.26 -8.34 -2.72
CA LYS A 18 6.81 -7.94 -4.04
C LYS A 18 7.18 -9.19 -4.83
N GLY A 19 6.43 -9.47 -5.89
CA GLY A 19 6.62 -10.65 -6.74
C GLY A 19 5.78 -11.87 -6.36
N ALA A 20 4.96 -11.79 -5.31
CA ALA A 20 3.94 -12.81 -5.04
C ALA A 20 2.87 -12.79 -6.14
N ALA A 21 2.19 -13.92 -6.35
CA ALA A 21 1.14 -14.01 -7.36
C ALA A 21 -0.03 -13.05 -7.02
N PRO A 22 -0.60 -12.34 -8.00
CA PRO A 22 -1.51 -11.21 -7.76
C PRO A 22 -2.79 -11.58 -7.00
N GLU A 23 -3.24 -12.83 -7.08
CA GLU A 23 -4.41 -13.37 -6.39
C GLU A 23 -4.18 -13.64 -4.90
N THR A 24 -2.93 -13.67 -4.45
CA THR A 24 -2.58 -14.01 -3.05
C THR A 24 -2.82 -12.87 -2.07
N SER A 25 -2.84 -11.62 -2.55
CA SER A 25 -3.19 -10.46 -1.72
C SER A 25 -3.48 -9.23 -2.57
N TYR A 26 -4.23 -8.27 -2.01
CA TYR A 26 -4.47 -6.98 -2.65
C TYR A 26 -3.18 -6.24 -3.00
N VAL A 27 -2.19 -6.25 -2.10
CA VAL A 27 -0.88 -5.61 -2.30
C VAL A 27 -0.12 -6.27 -3.47
N ALA A 28 -0.12 -7.60 -3.54
CA ALA A 28 0.48 -8.31 -4.67
C ALA A 28 -0.21 -7.96 -5.99
N SER A 29 -1.55 -7.85 -5.98
CA SER A 29 -2.31 -7.39 -7.15
C SER A 29 -1.93 -5.97 -7.59
N LEU A 30 -1.67 -5.06 -6.64
CA LEU A 30 -1.25 -3.69 -6.94
C LEU A 30 0.18 -3.65 -7.49
N TYR A 31 1.11 -4.43 -6.93
CA TYR A 31 2.47 -4.53 -7.48
C TYR A 31 2.45 -5.07 -8.91
N HIS A 32 1.60 -6.05 -9.21
CA HIS A 32 1.44 -6.57 -10.57
C HIS A 32 0.83 -5.54 -11.54
N LYS A 33 -0.14 -4.72 -11.07
CA LYS A 33 -0.72 -3.62 -11.85
C LYS A 33 0.25 -2.46 -12.10
N GLY A 34 1.33 -2.38 -11.33
CA GLY A 34 2.42 -1.40 -11.51
C GLY A 34 2.19 -0.05 -10.84
N THR A 35 3.19 0.81 -10.98
CA THR A 35 3.31 2.10 -10.26
C THR A 35 2.12 3.03 -10.49
N ASP A 36 1.60 3.12 -11.72
CA ASP A 36 0.47 4.00 -12.03
C ASP A 36 -0.80 3.66 -11.26
N ALA A 37 -1.09 2.37 -11.07
CA ALA A 37 -2.25 1.93 -10.28
C ALA A 37 -2.09 2.27 -8.79
N ILE A 38 -0.86 2.18 -8.28
CA ILE A 38 -0.53 2.57 -6.89
C ILE A 38 -0.67 4.09 -6.73
N CYS A 39 -0.13 4.89 -7.66
CA CYS A 39 -0.23 6.34 -7.61
C CYS A 39 -1.68 6.85 -7.66
N LYS A 40 -2.55 6.20 -8.45
CA LYS A 40 -3.99 6.51 -8.47
C LYS A 40 -4.63 6.33 -7.09
N LYS A 41 -4.32 5.23 -6.39
CA LYS A 41 -4.79 5.01 -5.01
C LYS A 41 -4.25 6.06 -4.05
N ILE A 42 -2.96 6.43 -4.15
CA ILE A 42 -2.40 7.50 -3.31
C ILE A 42 -3.15 8.82 -3.52
N ALA A 43 -3.44 9.19 -4.77
CA ALA A 43 -4.16 10.42 -5.09
C ALA A 43 -5.61 10.41 -4.55
N GLU A 44 -6.31 9.27 -4.64
CA GLU A 44 -7.66 9.07 -4.10
C GLU A 44 -7.69 9.27 -2.58
N GLU A 45 -6.84 8.55 -1.83
CA GLU A 45 -6.81 8.63 -0.37
C GLU A 45 -6.35 10.01 0.12
N ALA A 46 -5.47 10.69 -0.62
CA ALA A 46 -5.07 12.07 -0.31
C ALA A 46 -6.26 13.04 -0.42
N ALA A 47 -7.08 12.92 -1.47
CA ALA A 47 -8.28 13.73 -1.61
C ALA A 47 -9.30 13.44 -0.50
N GLU A 48 -9.52 12.16 -0.18
CA GLU A 48 -10.42 11.76 0.92
C GLU A 48 -9.95 12.28 2.27
N THR A 49 -8.64 12.24 2.53
CA THR A 49 -8.05 12.79 3.76
C THR A 49 -8.28 14.28 3.89
N ILE A 50 -8.11 15.03 2.80
CA ILE A 50 -8.38 16.49 2.78
C ILE A 50 -9.85 16.77 3.05
N MET A 51 -10.77 15.99 2.46
CA MET A 51 -12.21 16.18 2.66
C MET A 51 -12.68 15.81 4.08
N ALA A 52 -11.96 14.94 4.77
CA ALA A 52 -12.29 14.47 6.12
C ALA A 52 -11.74 15.35 7.25
N ALA A 53 -10.81 16.27 6.96
CA ALA A 53 -10.19 17.19 7.92
C ALA A 53 -11.07 18.42 8.18
#